data_AF-A0A2H0DL34-F1
#
_entry.id   AF-A0A2H0DL34-F1
#
_cell.length_a   1.000
_cell.length_b   1.000
_cell.length_c   1.000
_cell.angle_alpha   90.00
_cell.angle_beta   90.00
_cell.angle_gamma   90.00
#
_symmetry.space_group_name_H-M   'P 1'
#
loop_
_entity.id
_entity.type
_entity.pdbx_description
1 polymer ?
#
loop_
_entity_poly.entity_id
_entity_poly.type
_entity_poly.pdbx_seq_one_letter_code
_entity_poly.pdbx_strand_id
1 'polypeptide(L)' 'DIGAVVFFDSGYVWPASSRVQPNDMKSSVGLGLRVAPSRSAGNSPVRIDLAYALSDNKSSSRFSLSILAGQAFGP' A
#
# COMPACT_ATOMS: atom_id res chain seq x y z
N ASP A 1 -12.09 12.56 -11.80
CA ASP A 1 -10.75 12.31 -12.35
C ASP A 1 -10.31 10.91 -11.93
N ILE A 2 -9.68 10.15 -12.82
CA ILE A 2 -9.25 8.76 -12.58
C ILE A 2 -7.77 8.64 -12.94
N GLY A 3 -6.96 8.20 -11.97
CA GLY A 3 -5.54 7.90 -12.15
C GLY A 3 -5.25 6.44 -11.88
N ALA A 4 -4.29 5.88 -12.60
CA ALA A 4 -3.80 4.51 -12.40
C ALA A 4 -2.27 4.51 -12.29
N VAL A 5 -1.74 3.61 -11.46
CA VAL A 5 -0.29 3.46 -11.23
C VAL A 5 0.10 1.99 -11.09
N VAL A 6 1.34 1.69 -11.48
CA VAL A 6 2.04 0.47 -11.07
C VAL A 6 3.06 0.88 -10.02
N PHE A 7 3.20 0.11 -8.95
CA PHE A 7 4.14 0.43 -7.87
C PHE A 7 4.98 -0.79 -7.46
N PHE A 8 6.11 -0.48 -6.84
CA PHE A 8 6.98 -1.41 -6.14
C PHE A 8 7.26 -0.83 -4.75
N ASP A 9 6.96 -1.62 -3.72
CA ASP A 9 7.15 -1.23 -2.33
C ASP A 9 8.13 -2.16 -1.65
N SER A 10 8.91 -1.63 -0.71
CA SER A 10 9.81 -2.43 0.12
C SER A 10 9.90 -1.88 1.53
N GLY A 11 9.94 -2.78 2.52
CA GLY A 11 9.97 -2.43 3.93
C GLY A 11 10.65 -3.47 4.79
N TYR A 12 11.16 -3.03 5.93
CA TYR A 12 11.81 -3.88 6.92
C TYR A 12 11.53 -3.33 8.32
N VAL A 13 11.13 -4.22 9.24
CA VAL A 13 10.84 -3.89 10.65
C VAL A 13 11.71 -4.78 11.53
N TRP A 14 12.38 -4.19 12.52
CA TRP A 14 13.25 -4.91 13.45
C TRP A 14 13.09 -4.39 14.88
N PRO A 15 13.29 -5.25 15.91
CA PRO A 15 13.30 -4.79 17.31
C PRO A 15 14.48 -3.87 17.60
N ALA A 16 14.29 -2.86 18.45
CA ALA A 16 15.31 -1.86 18.77
C ALA A 16 16.61 -2.45 19.34
N SER A 17 16.52 -3.57 20.07
CA SER A 17 17.66 -4.27 20.68
C SER A 17 18.30 -5.34 19.79
N SER A 18 17.81 -5.52 18.56
CA SER A 18 18.28 -6.56 17.62
C SER A 18 19.20 -5.99 16.55
N ARG A 19 20.15 -6.82 16.08
CA ARG A 19 20.96 -6.47 14.90
C ARG A 19 20.07 -6.48 13.65
N VAL A 20 20.21 -5.45 12.82
CA VAL A 20 19.57 -5.34 11.50
C VAL A 20 20.00 -6.52 10.62
N GLN A 21 19.03 -7.18 10.00
CA GLN A 21 19.25 -8.30 9.06
C GLN A 21 18.67 -7.94 7.69
N PRO A 22 19.50 -7.42 6.76
CA PRO A 22 19.03 -6.95 5.45
C PRO A 22 18.29 -8.01 4.62
N ASN A 23 18.63 -9.29 4.82
CA ASN A 23 18.01 -10.42 4.11
C ASN A 23 16.54 -10.64 4.49
N ASP A 24 16.03 -9.98 5.53
CA ASP A 24 14.62 -10.09 5.94
C ASP A 24 13.76 -8.93 5.40
N MET A 25 14.30 -8.14 4.45
CA MET A 25 13.53 -7.12 3.74
C MET A 25 12.38 -7.76 2.95
N LYS A 26 11.19 -7.15 3.05
CA LYS A 26 9.99 -7.59 2.33
C LYS A 26 9.68 -6.63 1.21
N SER A 27 9.31 -7.17 0.05
CA SER A 27 8.95 -6.37 -1.12
C SER A 27 7.67 -6.87 -1.77
N SER A 28 6.99 -5.96 -2.46
CA SER A 28 5.77 -6.23 -3.22
C SER A 28 5.68 -5.39 -4.47
N VAL A 29 4.90 -5.86 -5.44
CA VAL A 29 4.50 -5.10 -6.63
C VAL A 29 3.00 -4.98 -6.67
N GLY A 30 2.46 -3.91 -7.25
CA GLY A 30 1.02 -3.75 -7.29
C GLY A 30 0.49 -2.74 -8.30
N LEU A 31 -0.83 -2.67 -8.36
CA LEU A 31 -1.60 -1.75 -9.18
C LEU A 31 -2.47 -0.90 -8.26
N GLY A 32 -2.44 0.41 -8.48
CA GLY A 32 -3.24 1.38 -7.74
C GLY A 32 -4.20 2.12 -8.67
N LEU A 33 -5.45 2.28 -8.24
CA LEU A 33 -6.46 3.12 -8.88
C LEU A 33 -6.87 4.22 -7.91
N ARG A 34 -6.91 5.45 -8.41
CA ARG A 34 -7.39 6.61 -7.66
C ARG A 34 -8.54 7.25 -8.40
N VAL A 35 -9.66 7.41 -7.71
CA VAL A 35 -10.85 8.09 -8.23
C VAL A 35 -11.08 9.33 -7.37
N ALA A 36 -11.00 10.51 -7.98
CA ALA A 36 -11.32 11.77 -7.33
C ALA A 36 -12.72 12.24 -7.77
N PRO A 37 -13.67 12.40 -6.84
CA PRO A 37 -14.94 13.07 -7.12
C PRO A 37 -14.71 14.50 -7.61
N SER A 38 -15.63 15.04 -8.39
CA SER A 38 -15.62 16.45 -8.80
C SER A 38 -15.50 17.37 -7.57
N ARG A 39 -14.77 18.49 -7.72
CA ARG A 39 -14.42 19.43 -6.64
C ARG A 39 -15.60 19.90 -5.76
N SER A 40 -16.83 19.80 -6.27
CA SER A 40 -18.09 20.11 -5.56
C SER A 40 -18.55 19.07 -4.54
N ALA A 41 -17.97 17.86 -4.52
CA ALA A 41 -18.39 16.74 -3.66
C ALA A 41 -17.44 16.46 -2.48
N GLY A 42 -16.83 17.50 -1.91
CA GLY A 42 -16.01 17.38 -0.69
C GLY A 42 -14.59 16.82 -0.88
N ASN A 43 -14.09 16.75 -2.12
CA ASN A 43 -12.70 16.41 -2.47
C ASN A 43 -12.10 15.19 -1.72
N SER A 44 -12.90 14.13 -1.58
CA SER A 44 -12.51 12.90 -0.89
C SER A 44 -12.13 11.83 -1.92
N PRO A 45 -10.83 11.68 -2.29
CA PRO A 45 -10.42 10.67 -3.26
C PRO A 45 -10.56 9.27 -2.65
N VAL A 46 -10.96 8.32 -3.50
CA VAL A 46 -10.92 6.90 -3.20
C VAL A 46 -9.68 6.31 -3.84
N ARG A 47 -8.89 5.53 -3.08
CA ARG A 47 -7.74 4.77 -3.54
C ARG A 47 -8.02 3.28 -3.37
N ILE A 48 -7.73 2.50 -4.39
CA ILE A 48 -7.85 1.05 -4.40
C ILE A 48 -6.51 0.48 -4.86
N ASP A 49 -5.85 -0.31 -4.03
CA ASP A 49 -4.58 -0.95 -4.38
C ASP A 49 -4.66 -2.46 -4.26
N LEU A 50 -4.18 -3.15 -5.29
CA LEU A 50 -3.95 -4.58 -5.28
C LEU A 50 -2.45 -4.84 -5.36
N ALA A 51 -1.89 -5.47 -4.34
CA ALA A 51 -0.47 -5.79 -4.24
C ALA A 51 -0.24 -7.31 -4.20
N TYR A 52 0.88 -7.76 -4.75
CA TYR A 52 1.41 -9.11 -4.69
C TYR A 52 2.77 -9.11 -3.97
N ALA A 53 2.89 -9.90 -2.92
CA ALA A 53 4.12 -10.07 -2.16
C ALA A 53 5.14 -10.91 -2.96
N LEU A 54 6.32 -10.31 -3.20
CA LEU A 54 7.46 -10.98 -3.83
C LEU A 54 8.25 -11.79 -2.80
N SER A 55 8.35 -11.26 -1.58
CA SER A 55 8.98 -11.95 -0.45
C SER A 55 7.99 -12.88 0.24
N ASP A 56 8.50 -13.95 0.85
CA ASP A 56 7.67 -14.85 1.62
C ASP A 56 7.11 -14.16 2.87
N ASN A 57 5.81 -14.26 3.09
CA ASN A 57 5.08 -13.40 4.01
C ASN A 57 4.30 -14.14 5.11
N LYS A 58 4.54 -15.45 5.32
CA LYS A 58 3.85 -16.32 6.31
C LYS A 58 2.32 -16.27 6.27
N SER A 59 1.75 -15.65 5.24
CA SER A 59 0.32 -15.48 5.03
C SER A 59 -0.21 -16.59 4.13
N SER A 60 -1.49 -16.96 4.29
CA SER A 60 -2.17 -17.88 3.38
C SER A 60 -2.35 -17.31 1.97
N SER A 61 -2.25 -15.98 1.82
CA SER A 61 -2.36 -15.28 0.54
C SER A 61 -1.18 -14.33 0.33
N ARG A 62 -0.66 -14.34 -0.91
CA ARG A 62 0.33 -13.38 -1.40
C ARG A 62 -0.29 -12.10 -1.96
N PHE A 63 -1.61 -12.08 -2.17
CA PHE A 63 -2.33 -10.89 -2.59
C PHE A 63 -2.85 -10.10 -1.38
N SER A 64 -2.76 -8.78 -1.48
CA SER A 64 -3.32 -7.81 -0.52
C SER A 64 -4.15 -6.77 -1.27
N LEU A 65 -5.37 -6.52 -0.77
CA LEU A 65 -6.26 -5.48 -1.27
C LEU A 65 -6.40 -4.39 -0.21
N SER A 66 -6.15 -3.14 -0.60
CA SER A 66 -6.36 -1.97 0.25
C SER A 66 -7.35 -1.02 -0.41
N ILE A 67 -8.32 -0.52 0.36
CA ILE A 67 -9.27 0.50 -0.09
C ILE A 67 -9.26 1.61 0.95
N LEU A 68 -8.99 2.83 0.51
CA LEU A 68 -8.98 4.02 1.34
C LEU A 68 -9.92 5.06 0.73
N ALA A 69 -10.88 5.55 1.51
CA ALA A 69 -11.74 6.67 1.15
C ALA A 69 -11.59 7.78 2.19
N GLY A 70 -11.37 9.03 1.75
CA GLY A 70 -11.23 10.18 2.66
C GLY A 70 -9.79 10.53 3.05
N GLN A 71 -9.67 11.28 4.14
CA GLN A 71 -8.40 11.66 4.75
C GLN A 71 -7.98 10.56 5.74
N ALA A 72 -6.82 9.93 5.52
CA ALA A 72 -6.28 8.91 6.42
C ALA A 72 -5.69 9.49 7.73
N PHE A 73 -5.40 10.79 7.75
CA PHE A 73 -4.90 11.51 8.91
C PHE A 73 -5.68 12.82 9.08
N GLY A 74 -6.36 12.98 10.21
CA GLY A 74 -6.90 14.25 10.68
C GLY A 74 -5.91 14.96 11.63
N PRO A 75 -6.16 16.23 11.98
CA PRO A 75 -5.37 16.94 12.99
C PRO A 75 -5.41 16.25 14.36
#